data_AF-A0A371QRF5-F1
#
_entry.id   AF-A0A371QRF5-F1
#
_cell.length_a   1.000
_cell.length_b   1.000
_cell.length_c   1.000
_cell.angle_alpha   90.00
_cell.angle_beta   90.00
_cell.angle_gamma   90.00
#
_symmetry.space_group_name_H-M   'P 1'
#
loop_
_entity.id
_entity.type
_entity.pdbx_description
1 polymer ?
#
loop_
_entity_poly.entity_id
_entity_poly.type
_entity_poly.pdbx_seq_one_letter_code
_entity_poly.pdbx_strand_id
1 'polypeptide(L)'
;MNITVQDGSQISDEAIKELQKHADMIECQCPNKLMEILEMVRDFQEYTRECIEKYPDDRDTHIWLKSSAINIDQLLSTTIIQLARFEGFIDENNKIVNRGEGY
;
A
#
# COMPACT_ATOMS: atom_id res chain seq x y z
N MET A 1 15.30 -8.07 -0.81
CA MET A 1 14.09 -8.12 -1.65
C MET A 1 13.85 -6.72 -2.19
N ASN A 2 13.47 -6.57 -3.46
CA ASN A 2 13.08 -5.26 -3.99
C ASN A 2 11.61 -5.03 -3.64
N ILE A 3 11.27 -3.90 -3.01
CA ILE A 3 9.87 -3.50 -2.92
C ILE A 3 9.45 -3.08 -4.33
N THR A 4 8.85 -4.02 -5.07
CA THR A 4 8.34 -3.77 -6.40
C THR A 4 6.93 -3.24 -6.33
N VAL A 5 6.72 -2.21 -7.13
CA VAL A 5 5.46 -1.53 -7.28
C VAL A 5 4.71 -2.21 -8.43
N GLN A 6 3.54 -2.83 -8.18
CA GLN A 6 2.68 -3.30 -9.28
C GLN A 6 2.16 -2.07 -10.03
N ASP A 7 2.20 -2.14 -11.37
CA ASP A 7 1.81 -1.06 -12.29
C ASP A 7 2.40 0.32 -11.95
N GLY A 8 3.62 0.33 -11.40
CA GLY A 8 4.43 1.53 -11.20
C GLY A 8 4.01 2.46 -10.06
N SER A 9 2.90 2.21 -9.35
CA SER A 9 2.44 3.05 -8.22
C SER A 9 1.85 2.35 -6.97
N GLN A 10 1.46 1.07 -7.02
CA GLN A 10 0.92 0.32 -5.87
C GLN A 10 1.94 -0.64 -5.25
N ILE A 11 2.11 -0.63 -3.92
CA ILE A 11 3.01 -1.57 -3.23
C ILE A 11 2.45 -2.99 -3.28
N SER A 12 3.24 -4.01 -3.64
CA SER A 12 2.73 -5.39 -3.69
C SER A 12 2.42 -5.95 -2.30
N ASP A 13 1.55 -6.96 -2.21
CA ASP A 13 1.22 -7.63 -0.95
C ASP A 13 2.44 -8.28 -0.29
N GLU A 14 3.39 -8.78 -1.08
CA GLU A 14 4.66 -9.32 -0.56
C GLU A 14 5.49 -8.24 0.11
N ALA A 15 5.54 -7.04 -0.50
CA ALA A 15 6.25 -5.92 0.07
C ALA A 15 5.57 -5.39 1.35
N ILE A 16 4.23 -5.39 1.41
CA ILE A 16 3.49 -5.08 2.65
C ILE A 16 3.86 -6.09 3.75
N LYS A 17 3.76 -7.39 3.46
CA LYS A 17 4.11 -8.45 4.42
C LYS A 17 5.53 -8.34 4.91
N GLU A 18 6.44 -7.94 4.03
CA GLU A 18 7.83 -7.75 4.40
C GLU A 18 7.99 -6.50 5.30
N LEU A 19 7.37 -5.37 4.98
CA LEU A 19 7.37 -4.19 5.84
C LEU A 19 6.74 -4.45 7.22
N GLN A 20 5.70 -5.27 7.30
CA GLN A 20 5.07 -5.67 8.56
C GLN A 20 6.03 -6.38 9.52
N LYS A 21 7.01 -7.13 9.00
CA LYS A 21 8.03 -7.80 9.84
C LYS A 21 9.00 -6.83 10.52
N HIS A 22 9.05 -5.58 10.05
CA HIS A 22 9.91 -4.53 10.59
C HIS A 22 9.08 -3.41 11.25
N ALA A 23 7.75 -3.50 11.24
CA ALA A 23 6.87 -2.45 11.74
C ALA A 23 6.84 -2.34 13.27
N ASP A 24 7.22 -3.41 13.97
CA ASP A 24 7.44 -3.45 15.42
C ASP A 24 8.70 -2.70 15.86
N MET A 25 9.58 -2.34 14.93
CA MET A 25 10.78 -1.55 15.19
C MET A 25 10.53 -0.04 15.28
N ILE A 26 9.31 0.42 14.98
CA ILE A 26 8.89 1.79 15.28
C ILE A 26 8.02 1.77 16.55
N GLU A 27 8.35 2.64 17.50
CA GLU A 27 7.55 2.80 18.73
C GLU A 27 6.09 3.21 18.44
N CYS A 28 5.86 3.97 17.37
CA CYS A 28 4.53 4.39 16.94
C CYS A 28 3.88 3.35 16.02
N GLN A 29 2.56 3.16 16.18
CA GLN A 29 1.77 2.21 15.37
C GLN A 29 1.49 2.70 13.94
N CYS A 30 2.09 3.81 13.50
CA CYS A 30 1.81 4.46 12.21
C CYS A 30 1.94 3.51 11.00
N PRO A 31 2.98 2.66 10.87
CA PRO A 31 3.07 1.74 9.74
C PRO A 31 1.90 0.77 9.69
N ASN A 32 1.58 0.14 10.83
CA ASN A 32 0.48 -0.81 10.93
C ASN A 32 -0.85 -0.16 10.58
N LYS A 33 -1.10 1.06 11.06
CA LYS A 33 -2.32 1.81 10.73
C LYS A 33 -2.42 2.18 9.25
N LEU A 34 -1.32 2.56 8.61
CA LEU A 34 -1.32 2.81 7.17
C LEU A 34 -1.60 1.54 6.37
N MET A 35 -1.06 0.39 6.79
CA MET A 35 -1.29 -0.91 6.16
C MET A 35 -2.74 -1.38 6.33
N GLU A 36 -3.33 -1.22 7.52
CA GLU A 36 -4.76 -1.49 7.76
C GLU A 36 -5.67 -0.63 6.84
N ILE A 37 -5.35 0.66 6.67
CA ILE A 37 -6.11 1.54 5.77
C ILE A 37 -5.97 1.10 4.31
N LEU A 38 -4.76 0.74 3.89
CA LEU A 38 -4.51 0.24 2.53
C LEU A 38 -5.31 -1.03 2.24
N GLU A 39 -5.37 -1.97 3.18
CA GLU A 39 -6.20 -3.18 3.07
C GLU A 39 -7.68 -2.84 2.88
N MET A 40 -8.25 -1.96 3.71
CA MET A 40 -9.64 -1.50 3.55
C MET A 40 -9.91 -0.86 2.18
N VAL A 41 -8.94 -0.11 1.64
CA VAL A 41 -9.07 0.51 0.31
C VAL A 41 -9.05 -0.55 -0.80
N ARG A 42 -8.23 -1.60 -0.67
CA ARG A 42 -8.19 -2.72 -1.61
C ARG A 42 -9.46 -3.56 -1.58
N ASP A 43 -9.97 -3.84 -0.38
CA ASP A 43 -11.27 -4.50 -0.22
C ASP A 43 -12.39 -3.71 -0.89
N PHE A 44 -12.36 -2.37 -0.79
CA PHE A 44 -13.32 -1.52 -1.47
C PHE A 44 -13.16 -1.53 -3.00
N GLN A 45 -11.94 -1.62 -3.53
CA GLN A 45 -11.72 -1.80 -4.98
C GLN A 45 -12.34 -3.11 -5.49
N GLU A 46 -12.21 -4.18 -4.73
CA GLU A 46 -12.78 -5.47 -5.09
C GLU A 46 -14.31 -5.47 -4.98
N TYR A 47 -14.85 -4.93 -3.89
CA TYR A 47 -16.28 -4.75 -3.73
C TYR A 47 -16.91 -3.91 -4.86
N THR A 48 -16.26 -2.80 -5.23
CA THR A 48 -16.75 -1.94 -6.33
C THR A 48 -16.63 -2.64 -7.69
N ARG A 49 -15.61 -3.50 -7.90
CA ARG A 49 -15.51 -4.36 -9.10
C ARG A 49 -16.74 -5.26 -9.24
N GLU A 50 -17.19 -5.89 -8.16
CA GLU A 50 -18.40 -6.73 -8.17
C GLU A 50 -19.69 -5.91 -8.41
N CYS A 51 -19.76 -4.69 -7.85
CA CYS A 51 -20.91 -3.80 -8.00
C CYS A 51 -21.13 -3.35 -9.46
N ILE A 52 -20.07 -3.18 -10.26
CA ILE A 52 -20.14 -2.85 -11.70
C ILE A 52 -20.99 -3.86 -12.47
N GLU A 53 -20.89 -5.15 -12.12
CA GLU A 53 -21.65 -6.23 -12.77
C GLU A 53 -23.03 -6.40 -12.14
N LYS A 54 -23.13 -6.23 -10.82
CA LYS A 54 -24.37 -6.46 -10.05
C LYS A 54 -25.42 -5.36 -10.24
N TYR A 55 -24.99 -4.11 -10.45
CA TYR A 55 -25.87 -2.93 -10.55
C TYR A 55 -25.58 -2.16 -11.85
N PRO A 56 -26.04 -2.66 -13.01
CA PRO A 56 -25.71 -2.07 -14.30
C PRO A 56 -26.24 -0.65 -14.51
N ASP A 57 -27.34 -0.28 -13.83
CA ASP A 57 -27.90 1.07 -13.90
C ASP A 57 -27.00 2.13 -13.24
N ASP A 58 -26.19 1.73 -12.25
CA ASP A 58 -25.24 2.58 -11.53
C ASP A 58 -23.78 2.35 -11.94
N ARG A 59 -23.57 1.66 -13.08
CA ARG A 59 -22.25 1.19 -13.53
C ARG A 59 -21.19 2.28 -13.56
N ASP A 60 -21.51 3.44 -14.13
CA ASP A 60 -20.55 4.54 -14.30
C ASP A 60 -20.11 5.11 -12.94
N THR A 61 -21.03 5.18 -11.98
CA THR A 61 -20.73 5.55 -10.59
C THR A 61 -19.76 4.56 -9.96
N HIS A 62 -19.98 3.26 -10.14
CA HIS A 62 -19.10 2.23 -9.60
C HIS A 62 -17.72 2.19 -10.27
N ILE A 63 -17.64 2.45 -11.58
CA ILE A 63 -16.37 2.63 -12.28
C ILE A 63 -15.60 3.81 -11.68
N TRP A 64 -16.26 4.95 -11.49
CA TRP A 64 -15.64 6.14 -10.89
C TRP A 64 -15.17 5.89 -9.44
N LEU A 65 -15.97 5.21 -8.63
CA LEU A 65 -15.60 4.83 -7.26
C LEU A 65 -14.37 3.91 -7.24
N LYS A 66 -14.34 2.90 -8.12
CA LYS A 66 -13.17 2.01 -8.25
C LYS A 66 -11.92 2.78 -8.65
N SER A 67 -11.99 3.65 -9.66
CA SER A 67 -10.87 4.50 -10.07
C SER A 67 -10.39 5.43 -8.95
N SER A 68 -11.31 5.98 -8.17
CA SER A 68 -10.98 6.82 -7.01
C SER A 68 -10.26 6.02 -5.92
N ALA A 69 -10.71 4.78 -5.66
CA ALA A 69 -10.06 3.88 -4.71
C ALA A 69 -8.64 3.48 -5.13
N ILE A 70 -8.42 3.24 -6.44
CA ILE A 70 -7.07 3.01 -7.00
C ILE A 70 -6.15 4.22 -6.72
N ASN A 71 -6.63 5.44 -6.92
CA ASN A 71 -5.83 6.64 -6.65
C ASN A 71 -5.45 6.76 -5.15
N ILE A 72 -6.36 6.36 -4.25
CA ILE A 72 -6.09 6.36 -2.80
C ILE A 72 -5.03 5.30 -2.45
N ASP A 73 -5.11 4.10 -3.04
CA ASP A 73 -4.11 3.05 -2.87
C ASP A 73 -2.72 3.53 -3.29
N GLN A 74 -2.60 4.20 -4.43
CA GLN A 74 -1.33 4.77 -4.91
C GLN A 74 -0.75 5.80 -3.92
N LEU A 75 -1.59 6.68 -3.39
CA LEU A 75 -1.17 7.67 -2.40
C LEU A 75 -0.69 7.00 -1.11
N LEU A 76 -1.43 6.01 -0.60
CA LEU A 76 -1.06 5.24 0.59
C LEU A 76 0.23 4.45 0.36
N SER A 77 0.34 3.74 -0.76
CA SER A 77 1.53 2.99 -1.18
C SER A 77 2.77 3.88 -1.19
N THR A 78 2.67 5.07 -1.80
CA THR A 78 3.76 6.05 -1.83
C THR A 78 4.12 6.52 -0.42
N THR A 79 3.11 6.80 0.40
CA THR A 79 3.30 7.26 1.79
C THR A 79 4.00 6.21 2.65
N ILE A 80 3.61 4.94 2.53
CA ILE A 80 4.22 3.81 3.25
C ILE A 80 5.69 3.66 2.85
N ILE A 81 6.00 3.72 1.55
CA ILE A 81 7.38 3.66 1.05
C ILE A 81 8.20 4.84 1.60
N GLN A 82 7.65 6.05 1.60
CA GLN A 82 8.35 7.22 2.15
C GLN A 82 8.60 7.09 3.65
N LEU A 83 7.62 6.64 4.42
CA LEU A 83 7.80 6.36 5.85
C LEU A 83 8.92 5.33 6.05
N ALA A 84 8.90 4.23 5.28
CA ALA A 84 9.92 3.20 5.37
C ALA A 84 11.34 3.73 5.06
N ARG A 85 11.46 4.70 4.13
CA ARG A 85 12.73 5.40 3.85
C ARG A 85 13.17 6.28 5.02
N PHE A 86 12.26 7.08 5.59
CA PHE A 86 12.59 7.96 6.72
C PHE A 86 13.06 7.18 7.95
N GLU A 87 12.47 6.01 8.15
CA GLU A 87 12.82 5.11 9.25
C GLU A 87 14.07 4.27 8.94
N GLY A 88 14.60 4.37 7.73
CA GLY A 88 15.80 3.65 7.30
C GLY A 88 15.60 2.14 7.14
N PHE A 89 14.38 1.69 6.86
CA PHE A 89 14.10 0.29 6.51
C PHE A 89 14.41 -0.02 5.06
N ILE A 90 14.31 0.99 4.19
CA ILE A 90 14.62 0.88 2.77
C ILE A 90 15.54 1.99 2.29
N ASP A 91 16.43 1.66 1.36
CA ASP A 91 17.32 2.61 0.72
C ASP A 91 16.64 3.39 -0.42
N GLU A 92 17.40 4.28 -1.05
CA GLU A 92 16.98 5.07 -2.22
C GLU A 92 16.58 4.22 -3.44
N ASN A 93 17.02 2.96 -3.49
CA ASN A 93 16.71 1.98 -4.53
C ASN A 93 15.54 1.06 -4.16
N ASN A 94 14.78 1.37 -3.09
CA ASN A 94 13.69 0.54 -2.56
C ASN A 94 14.13 -0.88 -2.16
N LYS A 95 15.38 -1.03 -1.74
CA LYS A 95 15.89 -2.27 -1.16
C LYS A 95 15.81 -2.19 0.34
N ILE A 96 15.35 -3.27 0.95
CA ILE A 96 15.36 -3.42 2.40
C ILE A 96 16.81 -3.48 2.88
N VAL A 97 17.10 -2.67 3.88
CA VAL A 97 18.41 -2.63 4.55
C VAL A 97 18.27 -3.21 5.95
N ASN A 98 19.22 -4.07 6.34
CA ASN A 98 19.31 -4.51 7.73
C ASN A 98 19.91 -3.36 8.55
N ARG A 99 19.18 -2.86 9.56
CA ARG A 99 19.77 -1.95 10.55
C ARG A 99 20.80 -2.73 11.37
N GLY A 100 22.08 -2.51 11.05
CA GLY A 100 23.24 -3.20 11.64
C GLY A 100 24.58 -2.94 10.91
N GLU A 101 24.55 -2.41 9.68
CA GLU A 101 25.77 -2.08 8.90
C GLU A 101 25.90 -0.57 8.62
N GLY A 102 25.44 0.28 9.53
CA GLY A 102 25.60 1.72 9.35
C GLY A 102 25.07 2.52 10.51
N TYR A 103 25.83 2.55 11.60
CA TYR A 103 26.29 3.73 12.33
C TYR A 103 27.50 3.34 13.19
#